data_AF-A0A699J6E5-F1
#
_entry.id   AF-A0A699J6E5-F1
#
_cell.length_a   1.000
_cell.length_b   1.000
_cell.length_c   1.000
_cell.angle_alpha   90.00
_cell.angle_beta   90.00
_cell.angle_gamma   90.00
#
_symmetry.space_group_name_H-M   'P 1'
#
loop_
_entity.id
_entity.type
_entity.pdbx_description
1 polymer ?
#
loop_
_entity_poly.entity_id
_entity_poly.type
_entity_poly.pdbx_seq_one_letter_code
_entity_poly.pdbx_strand_id
1 'polypeptide(L)' 'DFPEVFSDDLSGLPHIQEIEFQIELVPGAIPVAKSPYRLAPSETEEFSGQLKELQDKGFIRLSSSPWGAP' A
#
# COMPACT_ATOMS: atom_id res chain seq x y z
N ASP A 1 16.16 -25.06 -3.10
CA ASP A 1 15.68 -23.82 -2.46
C ASP A 1 15.72 -22.69 -3.45
N PHE A 2 14.80 -21.73 -3.35
CA PHE A 2 14.68 -20.59 -4.28
C PHE A 2 14.73 -19.27 -3.51
N PRO A 3 15.89 -18.91 -2.93
CA PRO A 3 16.03 -17.72 -2.09
C PRO A 3 15.76 -16.42 -2.86
N GLU A 4 15.94 -16.43 -4.18
CA GLU A 4 15.67 -15.30 -5.07
C GLU A 4 14.15 -15.05 -5.27
N VAL A 5 13.31 -16.08 -5.07
CA VAL A 5 11.85 -15.99 -5.24
C VAL A 5 11.13 -15.85 -3.90
N PHE A 6 11.67 -16.45 -2.83
CA PHE A 6 11.11 -16.44 -1.49
C PHE A 6 12.13 -15.88 -0.49
N SER A 7 12.47 -14.59 -0.65
CA SER A 7 13.26 -13.86 0.34
C SER A 7 12.42 -13.46 1.55
N ASP A 8 13.02 -13.46 2.75
CA ASP A 8 12.38 -12.96 3.97
C ASP A 8 12.19 -11.42 3.95
N ASP A 9 12.89 -10.73 3.05
CA ASP A 9 12.84 -9.27 2.90
C ASP A 9 12.32 -8.85 1.51
N LEU A 10 11.55 -7.76 1.48
CA LEU A 10 10.99 -7.18 0.25
C LEU A 10 12.01 -6.20 -0.35
N SER A 11 12.60 -6.54 -1.50
CA SER A 11 13.68 -5.77 -2.16
C SER A 11 13.24 -4.47 -2.86
N GLY A 12 11.95 -4.09 -2.73
CA GLY A 12 11.34 -2.92 -3.37
C GLY A 12 10.34 -3.31 -4.46
N LEU A 13 9.79 -2.31 -5.14
CA LEU A 13 8.88 -2.57 -6.26
C LEU A 13 9.60 -3.41 -7.34
N PRO A 14 8.92 -4.39 -7.95
CA PRO A 14 9.49 -5.08 -9.11
C PRO A 14 9.82 -4.06 -10.20
N HIS A 15 10.77 -4.43 -11.08
CA HIS A 15 11.05 -3.65 -12.28
C HIS A 15 9.75 -3.28 -12.99
N ILE A 16 9.69 -2.06 -13.53
CA ILE A 16 8.57 -1.55 -14.34
C ILE A 16 8.18 -2.65 -15.33
N GLN A 17 7.00 -3.23 -15.11
CA GLN A 17 6.44 -4.20 -16.02
C GLN A 17 5.96 -3.44 -17.27
N GLU A 18 6.08 -4.06 -18.44
CA GLU A 18 5.56 -3.47 -19.70
C GLU A 18 4.04 -3.24 -19.67
N ILE A 19 3.35 -3.87 -18.72
CA ILE A 19 1.91 -3.79 -18.53
C ILE A 19 1.59 -2.88 -17.34
N GLU A 20 0.81 -1.84 -17.60
CA GLU A 20 0.21 -1.02 -16.56
C GLU A 20 -1.03 -1.74 -16.00
N PHE A 21 -1.05 -1.97 -14.69
CA PHE A 21 -2.25 -2.46 -14.02
C PHE A 21 -3.27 -1.33 -13.89
N GLN A 22 -4.42 -1.50 -14.52
CA GLN A 22 -5.55 -0.57 -14.41
C GLN A 22 -6.71 -1.23 -13.68
N ILE A 23 -7.36 -0.47 -12.78
CA ILE A 23 -8.57 -0.91 -12.08
C ILE A 23 -9.76 -0.25 -12.76
N GLU A 24 -10.52 -1.05 -13.52
CA GLU A 24 -11.74 -0.58 -14.15
C GLU A 24 -12.87 -0.45 -13.11
N LEU A 25 -13.55 0.70 -13.11
CA LEU A 25 -14.71 0.94 -12.26
C LEU A 25 -15.99 0.58 -13.01
N VAL A 26 -16.94 -0.02 -12.30
CA VAL A 26 -18.28 -0.22 -12.83
C VAL A 26 -18.94 1.13 -13.13
N PRO A 27 -19.73 1.26 -14.22
CA PRO A 27 -20.43 2.50 -14.54
C PRO A 27 -21.29 3.00 -13.36
N GLY A 28 -21.09 4.26 -12.97
CA GLY A 28 -21.80 4.87 -11.84
C GLY A 28 -21.15 4.68 -10.47
N ALA A 29 -19.97 4.06 -10.38
CA ALA A 29 -19.19 4.03 -9.13
C ALA A 29 -18.80 5.45 -8.68
N ILE A 30 -19.02 5.75 -7.41
CA ILE A 30 -18.69 7.05 -6.78
C ILE A 30 -17.63 6.80 -5.70
N PRO A 31 -16.63 7.69 -5.53
CA PRO A 31 -15.65 7.57 -4.47
C PRO A 31 -16.26 7.45 -3.08
N VAL A 32 -15.73 6.53 -2.28
CA VAL A 32 -16.08 6.38 -0.87
C VAL A 32 -14.86 6.62 -0.01
N ALA A 33 -15.01 7.44 1.03
CA ALA A 33 -13.99 7.69 2.04
C ALA A 33 -14.53 7.32 3.41
N LYS A 34 -13.91 6.31 4.04
CA LYS A 34 -14.21 5.87 5.40
C LYS A 34 -13.12 6.36 6.35
N SER A 35 -13.50 6.69 7.58
CA SER A 35 -12.54 7.04 8.63
C SER A 35 -11.67 5.84 9.01
N PRO A 36 -10.36 5.99 9.24
CA PRO A 36 -9.51 4.93 9.75
C PRO A 36 -10.04 4.33 11.07
N TYR A 37 -9.69 3.07 11.32
CA TYR A 37 -9.96 2.47 12.63
C TYR A 37 -9.20 3.18 13.75
N ARG A 38 -9.78 3.17 14.95
CA ARG A 38 -9.07 3.64 16.15
C ARG A 38 -8.10 2.55 16.61
N LEU A 39 -6.82 2.88 16.60
CA LEU A 39 -5.75 2.03 17.09
C LEU A 39 -5.30 2.48 18.48
N ALA A 40 -4.81 1.55 19.29
CA ALA A 40 -4.14 1.88 20.55
C ALA A 40 -2.82 2.63 20.27
N PRO A 41 -2.27 3.37 21.25
CA PRO A 41 -1.01 4.10 21.05
C PRO A 41 0.15 3.21 20.58
N SER A 42 0.30 2.00 21.12
CA SER A 42 1.35 1.05 20.72
C SER A 42 1.19 0.56 19.28
N GLU A 43 -0.05 0.26 18.87
CA GLU A 43 -0.36 -0.17 17.50
C GLU A 43 -0.14 0.97 16.50
N THR A 44 -0.42 2.22 16.90
CA THR A 44 -0.20 3.40 16.07
C THR A 44 1.30 3.63 15.79
N GLU A 45 2.14 3.43 16.81
CA GLU A 45 3.59 3.55 16.67
C GLU A 45 4.15 2.46 15.75
N GLU A 46 3.74 1.20 15.97
CA GLU A 46 4.13 0.07 15.12
C GLU A 46 3.70 0.29 13.66
N PHE A 47 2.43 0.65 13.44
CA PHE A 47 1.87 0.87 12.11
C PHE A 47 2.59 2.01 11.37
N SER A 48 2.95 3.08 12.09
CA SER A 48 3.73 4.18 11.52
C SER A 48 5.13 3.72 11.07
N GLY A 49 5.76 2.82 11.84
CA GLY A 49 7.04 2.21 11.47
C GLY A 49 6.95 1.40 10.17
N GLN A 50 5.92 0.55 10.07
CA GLN A 50 5.67 -0.27 8.86
C GLN A 50 5.39 0.60 7.63
N LEU A 51 4.57 1.65 7.78
CA LEU A 51 4.29 2.58 6.68
C LEU A 51 5.56 3.29 6.19
N LYS A 52 6.44 3.68 7.11
CA LYS A 52 7.72 4.32 6.74
C LYS A 52 8.61 3.35 5.97
N GLU A 53 8.73 2.09 6.41
CA GLU A 53 9.49 1.07 5.69
C GLU A 53 8.95 0.87 4.26
N LEU A 54 7.63 0.78 4.08
CA LEU A 54 7.00 0.65 2.76
C LEU A 54 7.24 1.88 1.87
N GLN A 55 7.27 3.08 2.46
CA GLN A 55 7.58 4.31 1.74
C GLN A 55 9.05 4.36 1.32
N ASP A 56 9.98 3.99 2.21
CA ASP A 56 11.42 3.96 1.95
C ASP A 56 11.76 2.92 0.84
N LYS A 57 11.02 1.81 0.81
CA LYS A 57 11.10 0.78 -0.25
C LYS A 57 10.35 1.17 -1.54
N GLY A 58 9.62 2.28 -1.55
CA GLY A 58 8.91 2.80 -2.72
C GLY A 58 7.59 2.09 -3.07
N PHE A 59 7.10 1.19 -2.22
CA PHE A 59 5.83 0.47 -2.45
C PHE A 59 4.61 1.38 -2.34
N ILE A 60 4.70 2.42 -1.49
CA ILE A 60 3.63 3.40 -1.28
C ILE A 60 4.16 4.82 -1.42
N ARG A 61 3.23 5.75 -1.67
CA ARG A 61 3.50 7.19 -1.70
C ARG A 61 2.31 7.95 -1.15
N LEU A 62 2.57 9.17 -0.69
CA LEU A 62 1.49 10.10 -0.33
C LEU A 62 0.56 10.32 -1.53
N SER A 63 -0.73 10.37 -1.26
CA SER A 63 -1.76 10.61 -2.28
C SER A 63 -2.86 11.49 -1.74
N SER A 64 -3.57 12.17 -2.64
CA SER A 64 -4.78 12.95 -2.34
C SER A 64 -5.97 12.30 -3.02
N SER A 65 -6.23 11.03 -2.70
CA SER A 65 -7.30 10.24 -3.28
C SER A 65 -8.67 10.62 -2.70
N PRO A 66 -9.75 10.69 -3.52
CA PRO A 66 -11.11 10.78 -3.01
C PRO A 66 -11.62 9.44 -2.44
N TRP A 67 -10.87 8.35 -2.65
CA TRP A 67 -11.14 7.03 -2.09
C TRP A 67 -10.35 6.82 -0.80
N GLY A 68 -11.02 6.36 0.26
CA GLY A 68 -10.43 6.04 1.55
C GLY A 68 -11.05 4.78 2.14
N ALA A 69 -10.22 3.79 2.43
CA ALA A 69 -10.58 2.60 3.17
C ALA A 69 -9.98 2.67 4.59
N PRO A 70 -10.67 2.12 5.59
CA PRO A 70 -10.20 2.13 6.97
C PRO A 70 -9.08 1.13 7.22
#